data_AF-A0A3D2PB32-F1
#
_entry.id   AF-A0A3D2PB32-F1
#
_cell.length_a   1.000
_cell.length_b   1.000
_cell.length_c   1.000
_cell.angle_alpha   90.00
_cell.angle_beta   90.00
_cell.angle_gamma   90.00
#
_symmetry.space_group_name_H-M   'P 1'
#
loop_
_entity.id
_entity.type
_entity.pdbx_description
1 polymer ?
#
loop_
_entity_poly.entity_id
_entity_poly.type
_entity_poly.pdbx_seq_one_letter_code
_entity_poly.pdbx_strand_id
1 'polypeptide(L)'
;LLWIVLGAIFIGGVHDFTSLVASVRHKAASIGEIVKRDMSRTSHVLFLIFVWFALIYVIIAFTDITAHTFKTVMQEMAFGPGVAASSILYLLLGGLMGILLSKFKVKLWIATVIFLPLVLFVVWLGPHLPASILNLLSSISVKQWDVLLLIYCFIASVIPVWLLLQPRGYLGGWLLYLVVIIGLIGALFGGFKIEYPAFNTVELKSLVNAKLIFPILFITVACGACSGFHGIVSSGTTSKQLAKESDARIIGYGTMLMEGLVAVLALATLMRLPQGAETLKSDPNIVYADGLARYLGLVGVSFNVAFPFALLAFSTFVYDTLDVCARLARYIFQELVGWQKSKTGIFFSSIVTLLLPLLFLIFTKEKGYLVAWSIFGTSNQLLASLILLAISVWLIKTGKKAMYAILPMVFMLVMTLWSLVLQILPFLKSLTTGVAVKPDTLISGICGIILFILSILLVFEAVKGLAVKRKV
;
A
#
# COMPACT_ATOMS: atom_id res chain seq x y z
N LEU A 1 12.50 4.45 -13.27
CA LEU A 1 12.14 5.87 -13.43
C LEU A 1 11.01 6.11 -14.42
N LEU A 2 11.17 5.78 -15.72
CA LEU A 2 10.12 6.02 -16.74
C LEU A 2 8.75 5.47 -16.35
N TRP A 3 8.71 4.23 -15.83
CA TRP A 3 7.46 3.64 -15.36
C TRP A 3 6.81 4.41 -14.21
N ILE A 4 7.58 4.94 -13.25
CA ILE A 4 7.03 5.75 -12.14
C ILE A 4 6.35 6.99 -12.71
N VAL A 5 7.07 7.75 -13.55
CA VAL A 5 6.58 9.03 -14.07
C VAL A 5 5.42 8.83 -15.05
N LEU A 6 5.62 8.01 -16.09
CA LEU A 6 4.60 7.79 -17.13
C LEU A 6 3.43 6.98 -16.59
N GLY A 7 3.68 5.99 -15.72
CA GLY A 7 2.63 5.23 -15.06
C GLY A 7 1.77 6.13 -14.19
N ALA A 8 2.36 6.97 -13.34
CA ALA A 8 1.59 7.90 -12.50
C ALA A 8 0.74 8.88 -13.32
N ILE A 9 1.25 9.40 -14.44
CA ILE A 9 0.54 10.36 -15.30
C ILE A 9 -0.58 9.68 -16.10
N PHE A 10 -0.27 8.59 -16.81
CA PHE A 10 -1.17 8.02 -17.82
C PHE A 10 -2.03 6.85 -17.31
N ILE A 11 -1.66 6.22 -16.19
CA ILE A 11 -2.34 5.05 -15.66
C ILE A 11 -2.87 5.33 -14.26
N GLY A 12 -1.99 5.58 -13.28
CA GLY A 12 -2.37 5.83 -11.89
C GLY A 12 -3.31 7.01 -11.74
N GLY A 13 -2.93 8.18 -12.25
CA GLY A 13 -3.75 9.39 -12.12
C GLY A 13 -5.11 9.24 -12.79
N VAL A 14 -5.16 8.57 -13.94
CA VAL A 14 -6.42 8.24 -14.62
C VAL A 14 -7.25 7.28 -13.77
N HIS A 15 -6.66 6.20 -13.27
CA HIS A 15 -7.30 5.20 -12.42
C HIS A 15 -7.91 5.83 -11.17
N ASP A 16 -7.15 6.61 -10.41
CA ASP A 16 -7.58 7.17 -9.12
C ASP A 16 -8.67 8.21 -9.32
N PHE A 17 -8.46 9.14 -10.27
CA PHE A 17 -9.44 10.15 -10.61
C PHE A 17 -10.77 9.54 -11.09
N THR A 18 -10.70 8.58 -12.00
CA THR A 18 -11.91 8.00 -12.60
C THR A 18 -12.65 7.09 -11.63
N SER A 19 -11.94 6.37 -10.75
CA SER A 19 -12.53 5.60 -9.65
C SER A 19 -13.30 6.51 -8.69
N LEU A 20 -12.71 7.66 -8.34
CA LEU A 20 -13.32 8.65 -7.46
C LEU A 20 -14.58 9.26 -8.10
N VAL A 21 -14.49 9.70 -9.36
CA VAL A 21 -15.64 10.26 -10.11
C VAL A 21 -16.74 9.22 -10.32
N ALA A 22 -16.38 7.98 -10.67
CA ALA A 22 -17.34 6.90 -10.80
C ALA A 22 -18.11 6.70 -9.50
N SER A 23 -17.42 6.67 -8.35
CA SER A 23 -18.08 6.58 -7.04
C SER A 23 -19.01 7.75 -6.75
N VAL A 24 -18.57 9.00 -6.95
CA VAL A 24 -19.40 10.20 -6.74
C VAL A 24 -20.68 10.14 -7.56
N ARG A 25 -20.58 9.77 -8.85
CA ARG A 25 -21.74 9.65 -9.75
C ARG A 25 -22.66 8.49 -9.43
N HIS A 26 -22.22 7.56 -8.57
CA HIS A 26 -23.04 6.48 -8.04
C HIS A 26 -23.45 6.70 -6.57
N LYS A 27 -23.54 7.97 -6.13
CA LYS A 27 -23.91 8.36 -4.75
C LYS A 27 -22.90 7.86 -3.71
N ALA A 28 -21.61 8.04 -4.01
CA ALA A 28 -20.49 7.59 -3.19
C ALA A 28 -20.51 6.08 -2.88
N ALA A 29 -20.97 5.28 -3.86
CA ALA A 29 -20.95 3.83 -3.78
C ALA A 29 -19.54 3.27 -3.94
N SER A 30 -19.28 2.11 -3.33
CA SER A 30 -18.01 1.38 -3.52
C SER A 30 -17.88 0.93 -4.98
N ILE A 31 -16.65 0.72 -5.45
CA ILE A 31 -16.43 0.16 -6.78
C ILE A 31 -17.07 -1.23 -6.93
N GLY A 32 -17.16 -2.02 -5.85
CA GLY A 32 -17.88 -3.29 -5.85
C GLY A 32 -19.37 -3.13 -6.21
N GLU A 33 -20.04 -2.14 -5.63
CA GLU A 33 -21.44 -1.85 -5.96
C GLU A 33 -21.59 -1.30 -7.39
N ILE A 34 -20.60 -0.58 -7.91
CA ILE A 34 -20.57 -0.16 -9.32
C ILE A 34 -20.44 -1.39 -10.24
N VAL A 35 -19.52 -2.31 -9.95
CA VAL A 35 -19.38 -3.60 -10.66
C VAL A 35 -20.71 -4.36 -10.66
N LYS A 36 -21.39 -4.41 -9.52
CA LYS A 36 -22.70 -5.07 -9.41
C LYS A 36 -23.76 -4.45 -10.32
N ARG A 37 -23.83 -3.13 -10.36
CA ARG A 37 -24.85 -2.37 -11.11
C ARG A 37 -24.60 -2.40 -12.62
N ASP A 38 -23.36 -2.24 -13.03
CA ASP A 38 -23.02 -2.06 -14.44
C ASP A 38 -22.50 -3.33 -15.14
N MET A 39 -22.12 -4.38 -14.40
CA MET A 39 -21.68 -5.66 -14.99
C MET A 39 -22.66 -6.80 -14.69
N SER A 40 -22.51 -7.49 -13.56
CA SER A 40 -23.39 -8.59 -13.14
C SER A 40 -23.25 -8.87 -11.63
N ARG A 41 -24.23 -9.58 -11.03
CA ARG A 41 -24.11 -10.07 -9.65
C ARG A 41 -22.94 -11.07 -9.50
N THR A 42 -22.70 -11.89 -10.51
CA THR A 42 -21.54 -12.79 -10.55
C THR A 42 -20.24 -12.01 -10.52
N SER A 43 -20.13 -10.95 -11.34
CA SER A 43 -18.97 -10.05 -11.34
C SER A 43 -18.72 -9.44 -9.97
N HIS A 44 -19.79 -9.02 -9.29
CA HIS A 44 -19.70 -8.42 -7.95
C HIS A 44 -19.06 -9.38 -6.95
N VAL A 45 -19.56 -10.62 -6.87
CA VAL A 45 -19.02 -11.63 -5.94
C VAL A 45 -17.57 -11.97 -6.27
N LEU A 46 -17.26 -12.23 -7.54
CA LEU A 46 -15.89 -12.52 -7.98
C LEU A 46 -14.93 -11.36 -7.67
N PHE A 47 -15.36 -10.13 -7.91
CA PHE A 47 -14.58 -8.93 -7.64
C PHE A 47 -14.33 -8.74 -6.15
N LEU A 48 -15.35 -8.92 -5.30
CA LEU A 48 -15.17 -8.82 -3.84
C LEU A 48 -14.24 -9.91 -3.29
N ILE A 49 -14.35 -11.16 -3.77
CA ILE A 49 -13.42 -12.24 -3.40
C ILE A 49 -11.99 -11.86 -3.78
N PHE A 50 -11.79 -11.37 -5.01
CA PHE A 50 -10.50 -10.92 -5.49
C PHE A 50 -9.91 -9.80 -4.62
N VAL A 51 -10.69 -8.76 -4.34
CA VAL A 51 -10.28 -7.62 -3.49
C VAL A 51 -9.93 -8.10 -2.09
N TRP A 52 -10.71 -9.01 -1.51
CA TRP A 52 -10.46 -9.53 -0.17
C TRP A 52 -9.12 -10.27 -0.09
N PHE A 53 -8.83 -11.15 -1.05
CA PHE A 53 -7.52 -11.80 -1.15
C PHE A 53 -6.38 -10.80 -1.35
N ALA A 54 -6.54 -9.83 -2.24
CA ALA A 54 -5.53 -8.80 -2.47
C ALA A 54 -5.21 -8.03 -1.18
N LEU A 55 -6.24 -7.62 -0.42
CA LEU A 55 -6.06 -6.91 0.84
C LEU A 55 -5.40 -7.75 1.94
N ILE A 56 -5.63 -9.06 1.97
CA ILE A 56 -4.93 -9.98 2.90
C ILE A 56 -3.41 -9.93 2.66
N TYR A 57 -2.96 -9.95 1.40
CA TYR A 57 -1.53 -9.84 1.10
C TYR A 57 -0.93 -8.51 1.50
N VAL A 58 -1.69 -7.42 1.33
CA VAL A 58 -1.28 -6.10 1.81
C VAL A 58 -1.10 -6.16 3.33
N ILE A 59 -2.07 -6.69 4.07
CA ILE A 59 -1.98 -6.80 5.52
C ILE A 59 -0.75 -7.62 5.93
N ILE A 60 -0.49 -8.76 5.29
CA ILE A 60 0.69 -9.60 5.56
C ILE A 60 1.99 -8.82 5.32
N ALA A 61 2.16 -8.25 4.13
CA ALA A 61 3.40 -7.60 3.73
C ALA A 61 3.72 -6.37 4.60
N PHE A 62 2.71 -5.54 4.86
CA PHE A 62 2.88 -4.31 5.63
C PHE A 62 2.99 -4.57 7.15
N THR A 63 2.39 -5.65 7.67
CA THR A 63 2.61 -6.05 9.08
C THR A 63 4.05 -6.46 9.31
N ASP A 64 4.57 -7.40 8.51
CA ASP A 64 5.89 -8.00 8.72
C ASP A 64 7.03 -6.99 8.49
N ILE A 65 6.93 -6.12 7.47
CA ILE A 65 7.93 -5.05 7.25
C ILE A 65 7.95 -4.03 8.42
N THR A 66 6.80 -3.80 9.08
CA THR A 66 6.73 -2.94 10.27
C THR A 66 7.41 -3.60 11.46
N ALA A 67 7.12 -4.88 11.69
CA ALA A 67 7.74 -5.66 12.75
C ALA A 67 9.27 -5.71 12.59
N HIS A 68 9.76 -5.87 11.35
CA HIS A 68 11.18 -5.76 11.03
C HIS A 68 11.76 -4.36 11.28
N THR A 69 10.99 -3.30 10.99
CA THR A 69 11.42 -1.93 11.29
C THR A 69 11.61 -1.73 12.80
N PHE A 70 10.73 -2.29 13.63
CA PHE A 70 10.81 -2.22 15.09
C PHE A 70 11.96 -3.01 15.70
N LYS A 71 12.57 -3.90 14.91
CA LYS A 71 13.76 -4.66 15.28
C LYS A 71 15.02 -4.25 14.54
N THR A 72 14.98 -3.12 13.84
CA THR A 72 16.13 -2.62 13.09
C THR A 72 17.28 -2.24 14.03
N VAL A 73 18.46 -2.78 13.73
CA VAL A 73 19.74 -2.45 14.36
C VAL A 73 20.70 -2.06 13.25
N MET A 74 21.41 -0.94 13.40
CA MET A 74 22.38 -0.48 12.42
C MET A 74 23.57 0.15 13.14
N GLN A 75 24.79 -0.20 12.72
CA GLN A 75 26.03 0.26 13.37
C GLN A 75 26.00 0.03 14.90
N GLU A 76 25.57 -1.16 15.33
CA GLU A 76 25.43 -1.56 16.73
C GLU A 76 24.41 -0.74 17.56
N MET A 77 23.75 0.26 16.95
CA MET A 77 22.68 1.03 17.58
C MET A 77 21.31 0.44 17.26
N ALA A 78 20.54 0.17 18.31
CA ALA A 78 19.18 -0.34 18.21
C ALA A 78 18.17 0.80 17.98
N PHE A 79 18.03 1.22 16.73
CA PHE A 79 17.07 2.28 16.34
C PHE A 79 15.61 1.80 16.39
N GLY A 80 15.36 0.51 16.10
CA GLY A 80 14.03 -0.08 16.02
C GLY A 80 13.14 0.13 17.25
N PRO A 81 13.62 -0.14 18.49
CA PRO A 81 12.85 0.12 19.71
C PRO A 81 12.41 1.57 19.87
N GLY A 82 13.25 2.54 19.48
CA GLY A 82 12.89 3.96 19.51
C GLY A 82 11.80 4.31 18.48
N VAL A 83 11.84 3.69 17.30
CA VAL A 83 10.80 3.83 16.28
C VAL A 83 9.49 3.19 16.74
N ALA A 84 9.54 2.03 17.41
CA ALA A 84 8.38 1.37 18.00
C ALA A 84 7.72 2.24 19.07
N ALA A 85 8.53 2.78 20.00
CA ALA A 85 8.07 3.72 21.02
C ALA A 85 7.40 4.97 20.39
N SER A 86 8.07 5.59 19.42
CA SER A 86 7.55 6.76 18.71
C SER A 86 6.22 6.45 18.02
N SER A 87 6.10 5.28 17.41
CA SER A 87 4.87 4.83 16.73
C SER A 87 3.71 4.66 17.71
N ILE A 88 3.96 4.05 18.89
CA ILE A 88 2.93 3.91 19.94
C ILE A 88 2.45 5.29 20.42
N LEU A 89 3.38 6.21 20.70
CA LEU A 89 3.05 7.58 21.11
C LEU A 89 2.28 8.34 20.02
N TYR A 90 2.68 8.16 18.76
CA TYR A 90 2.00 8.75 17.61
C TYR A 90 0.55 8.28 17.48
N LEU A 91 0.29 6.99 17.70
CA LEU A 91 -1.08 6.45 17.72
C LEU A 91 -1.93 7.05 18.84
N LEU A 92 -1.35 7.23 20.03
CA LEU A 92 -2.03 7.88 21.15
C LEU A 92 -2.35 9.35 20.84
N LEU A 93 -1.43 10.09 20.22
CA LEU A 93 -1.67 11.45 19.76
C LEU A 93 -2.79 11.52 18.71
N GLY A 94 -2.82 10.60 17.74
CA GLY A 94 -3.89 10.52 16.76
C GLY A 94 -5.26 10.30 17.42
N GLY A 95 -5.34 9.39 18.39
CA GLY A 95 -6.54 9.15 19.20
C GLY A 95 -7.00 10.39 19.99
N LEU A 96 -6.06 11.07 20.63
CA LEU A 96 -6.32 12.29 21.39
C LEU A 96 -6.83 13.41 20.47
N MET A 97 -6.19 13.61 19.32
CA MET A 97 -6.63 14.58 18.32
C MET A 97 -8.07 14.25 17.85
N GLY A 98 -8.39 12.98 17.61
CA GLY A 98 -9.74 12.55 17.26
C GLY A 98 -10.80 12.93 18.29
N ILE A 99 -10.49 12.72 19.57
CA ILE A 99 -11.36 13.11 20.69
C ILE A 99 -11.53 14.63 20.75
N LEU A 100 -10.45 15.41 20.63
CA LEU A 100 -10.51 16.87 20.68
C LEU A 100 -11.30 17.47 19.52
N LEU A 101 -11.13 16.95 18.31
CA LEU A 101 -11.88 17.39 17.13
C LEU A 101 -13.37 17.04 17.24
N SER A 102 -13.69 15.84 17.71
CA SER A 102 -15.06 15.31 17.66
C SER A 102 -15.89 15.66 18.90
N LYS A 103 -15.33 15.52 20.11
CA LYS A 103 -16.04 15.77 21.38
C LYS A 103 -15.92 17.21 21.85
N PHE A 104 -14.72 17.79 21.74
CA PHE A 104 -14.46 19.16 22.19
C PHE A 104 -14.60 20.20 21.06
N LYS A 105 -14.89 19.76 19.83
CA LYS A 105 -15.12 20.62 18.65
C LYS A 105 -13.98 21.62 18.40
N VAL A 106 -12.75 21.25 18.75
CA VAL A 106 -11.57 22.06 18.45
C VAL A 106 -11.46 22.24 16.93
N LYS A 107 -11.21 23.46 16.47
CA LYS A 107 -11.06 23.74 15.03
C LYS A 107 -9.83 23.00 14.50
N LEU A 108 -9.94 22.40 13.30
CA LEU A 108 -8.87 21.60 12.69
C LEU A 108 -7.54 22.34 12.67
N TRP A 109 -7.50 23.60 12.24
CA TRP A 109 -6.25 24.36 12.15
C TRP A 109 -5.56 24.56 13.52
N ILE A 110 -6.32 24.71 14.61
CA ILE A 110 -5.76 24.82 15.97
C ILE A 110 -5.13 23.48 16.36
N ALA A 111 -5.86 22.38 16.11
CA ALA A 111 -5.33 21.05 16.33
C ALA A 111 -4.06 20.81 15.48
N THR A 112 -4.02 21.27 14.23
CA THR A 112 -2.83 21.16 13.36
C THR A 112 -1.62 21.87 13.97
N VAL A 113 -1.78 23.13 14.41
CA VAL A 113 -0.68 23.92 15.00
C VAL A 113 -0.14 23.30 16.27
N ILE A 114 -0.99 22.60 17.05
CA ILE A 114 -0.58 21.92 18.28
C ILE A 114 0.03 20.54 17.99
N PHE A 115 -0.66 19.71 17.20
CA PHE A 115 -0.31 18.32 17.03
C PHE A 115 0.87 18.10 16.07
N LEU A 116 1.10 18.96 15.08
CA LEU A 116 2.25 18.79 14.20
C LEU A 116 3.60 18.90 14.95
N PRO A 117 3.85 19.93 15.79
CA PRO A 117 5.02 19.95 16.66
C PRO A 117 5.06 18.76 17.63
N LEU A 118 3.92 18.33 18.18
CA LEU A 118 3.86 17.17 19.07
C LEU A 118 4.24 15.86 18.35
N VAL A 119 3.88 15.70 17.08
CA VAL A 119 4.33 14.56 16.26
C VAL A 119 5.85 14.55 16.19
N LEU A 120 6.47 15.68 15.81
CA LEU A 120 7.95 15.79 15.77
C LEU A 120 8.58 15.55 17.15
N PHE A 121 7.94 16.03 18.21
CA PHE A 121 8.38 15.80 19.57
C PHE A 121 8.34 14.32 19.96
N VAL A 122 7.28 13.57 19.63
CA VAL A 122 7.24 12.13 19.95
C VAL A 122 8.18 11.29 19.09
N VAL A 123 8.49 11.74 17.86
CA VAL A 123 9.55 11.15 17.03
C VAL A 123 10.90 11.26 17.72
N TRP A 124 11.18 12.44 18.27
CA TRP A 124 12.40 12.68 19.03
C TRP A 124 12.38 11.95 20.38
N LEU A 125 11.24 11.94 21.10
CA LEU A 125 11.13 11.36 22.44
C LEU A 125 11.27 9.84 22.45
N GLY A 126 10.74 9.13 21.44
CA GLY A 126 10.72 7.66 21.43
C GLY A 126 12.10 7.02 21.64
N PRO A 127 13.14 7.39 20.87
CA PRO A 127 14.51 6.93 21.10
C PRO A 127 15.16 7.38 22.41
N HIS A 128 14.62 8.42 23.07
CA HIS A 128 15.13 8.97 24.33
C HIS A 128 14.36 8.49 25.57
N LEU A 129 13.44 7.53 25.41
CA LEU A 129 12.75 6.92 26.54
C LEU A 129 13.72 6.15 27.44
N PRO A 130 13.37 5.95 28.73
CA PRO A 130 14.17 5.16 29.67
C PRO A 130 14.61 3.81 29.09
N ALA A 131 15.87 3.43 29.36
CA ALA A 131 16.47 2.20 28.85
C ALA A 131 15.64 0.95 29.20
N SER A 132 14.93 0.94 30.33
CA SER A 132 14.02 -0.16 30.71
C SER A 132 12.91 -0.38 29.68
N ILE A 133 12.32 0.70 29.14
CA ILE A 133 11.28 0.63 28.12
C ILE A 133 11.87 0.18 26.79
N LEU A 134 13.01 0.77 26.38
CA LEU A 134 13.67 0.40 25.12
C LEU A 134 14.14 -1.05 25.12
N ASN A 135 14.65 -1.55 26.25
CA ASN A 135 15.05 -2.94 26.41
C ASN A 135 13.84 -3.89 26.36
N LEU A 136 12.71 -3.52 26.97
CA LEU A 136 11.46 -4.26 26.85
C LEU A 136 11.02 -4.37 25.38
N LEU A 137 10.96 -3.25 24.66
CA LEU A 137 10.59 -3.22 23.24
C LEU A 137 11.58 -4.00 22.36
N SER A 138 12.86 -3.95 22.69
CA SER A 138 13.91 -4.74 22.04
C SER A 138 13.77 -6.24 22.31
N SER A 139 13.27 -6.65 23.47
CA SER A 139 13.11 -8.07 23.79
C SER A 139 12.01 -8.78 22.98
N ILE A 140 11.07 -8.01 22.41
CA ILE A 140 9.96 -8.54 21.61
C ILE A 140 10.50 -9.02 20.26
N SER A 141 10.26 -10.28 19.91
CA SER A 141 10.65 -10.85 18.60
C SER A 141 9.78 -10.30 17.47
N VAL A 142 10.25 -10.42 16.21
CA VAL A 142 9.48 -10.02 15.02
C VAL A 142 8.10 -10.68 15.00
N LYS A 143 8.02 -11.99 15.27
CA LYS A 143 6.74 -12.71 15.30
C LYS A 143 5.79 -12.23 16.40
N GLN A 144 6.32 -11.83 17.56
CA GLN A 144 5.50 -11.22 18.61
C GLN A 144 5.02 -9.83 18.19
N TRP A 145 5.86 -9.04 17.51
CA TRP A 145 5.45 -7.78 16.92
C TRP A 145 4.35 -7.96 15.87
N ASP A 146 4.44 -8.96 14.99
CA ASP A 146 3.37 -9.27 14.03
C ASP A 146 2.03 -9.50 14.73
N VAL A 147 2.02 -10.30 15.80
CA VAL A 147 0.81 -10.57 16.60
C VAL A 147 0.27 -9.27 17.22
N LEU A 148 1.14 -8.46 17.85
CA LEU A 148 0.74 -7.19 18.47
C LEU A 148 0.18 -6.20 17.45
N LEU A 149 0.80 -6.11 16.27
CA LEU A 149 0.35 -5.27 15.17
C LEU A 149 -1.01 -5.72 14.64
N LEU A 150 -1.25 -7.02 14.49
CA LEU A 150 -2.55 -7.54 14.07
C LEU A 150 -3.64 -7.35 15.13
N ILE A 151 -3.32 -7.47 16.43
CA ILE A 151 -4.24 -7.11 17.52
C ILE A 151 -4.60 -5.62 17.43
N TYR A 152 -3.60 -4.77 17.20
CA TYR A 152 -3.84 -3.36 16.98
C TYR A 152 -4.74 -3.12 15.74
N CYS A 153 -4.49 -3.79 14.62
CA CYS A 153 -5.31 -3.71 13.41
C CYS A 153 -6.75 -4.15 13.67
N PHE A 154 -6.96 -5.17 14.50
CA PHE A 154 -8.28 -5.60 14.92
C PHE A 154 -9.01 -4.44 15.61
N ILE A 155 -8.39 -3.85 16.65
CA ILE A 155 -8.97 -2.70 17.38
C ILE A 155 -9.23 -1.53 16.42
N ALA A 156 -8.21 -1.14 15.64
CA ALA A 156 -8.28 -0.04 14.69
C ALA A 156 -9.34 -0.26 13.61
N SER A 157 -9.61 -1.49 13.19
CA SER A 157 -10.64 -1.80 12.19
C SER A 157 -12.06 -1.71 12.77
N VAL A 158 -12.24 -1.94 14.07
CA VAL A 158 -13.55 -1.97 14.75
C VAL A 158 -13.97 -0.57 15.21
N ILE A 159 -13.05 0.23 15.74
CA ILE A 159 -13.36 1.56 16.28
C ILE A 159 -13.83 2.54 15.20
N PRO A 160 -14.54 3.63 15.56
CA PRO A 160 -14.98 4.63 14.60
C PRO A 160 -13.83 5.32 13.86
N VAL A 161 -14.04 5.64 12.58
CA VAL A 161 -13.03 6.27 11.71
C VAL A 161 -12.54 7.63 12.26
N TRP A 162 -13.43 8.41 12.87
CA TRP A 162 -13.13 9.73 13.41
C TRP A 162 -12.19 9.69 14.63
N LEU A 163 -12.12 8.57 15.34
CA LEU A 163 -11.35 8.47 16.58
C LEU A 163 -9.86 8.32 16.29
N LEU A 164 -9.49 7.45 15.33
CA LEU A 164 -8.09 7.14 15.05
C LEU A 164 -7.74 7.38 13.59
N LEU A 165 -8.36 6.65 12.66
CA LEU A 165 -7.94 6.63 11.25
C LEU A 165 -7.89 8.02 10.61
N GLN A 166 -8.92 8.84 10.78
CA GLN A 166 -8.99 10.18 10.18
C GLN A 166 -7.99 11.19 10.77
N PRO A 167 -7.95 11.45 12.09
CA PRO A 167 -7.01 12.40 12.67
C PRO A 167 -5.55 11.96 12.48
N ARG A 168 -5.30 10.67 12.61
CA ARG A 168 -3.97 10.09 12.40
C ARG A 168 -3.53 10.20 10.94
N GLY A 169 -4.37 9.84 9.97
CA GLY A 169 -4.06 9.97 8.55
C GLY A 169 -3.81 11.43 8.14
N TYR A 170 -4.50 12.39 8.78
CA TYR A 170 -4.23 13.82 8.59
C TYR A 170 -2.82 14.22 9.05
N LEU A 171 -2.39 13.77 10.24
CA LEU A 171 -1.03 14.00 10.74
C LEU A 171 0.02 13.31 9.85
N GLY A 172 -0.26 12.09 9.40
CA GLY A 172 0.60 11.32 8.50
C GLY A 172 0.80 12.01 7.15
N GLY A 173 -0.24 12.63 6.60
CA GLY A 173 -0.16 13.42 5.37
C GLY A 173 0.77 14.64 5.49
N TRP A 174 0.75 15.34 6.62
CA TRP A 174 1.70 16.44 6.87
C TRP A 174 3.12 15.95 7.02
N LEU A 175 3.33 14.83 7.73
CA LEU A 175 4.64 14.19 7.84
C LEU A 175 5.16 13.76 6.45
N LEU A 176 4.27 13.27 5.58
CA LEU A 176 4.58 12.96 4.18
C LEU A 176 5.07 14.19 3.41
N TYR A 177 4.34 15.30 3.49
CA TYR A 177 4.75 16.53 2.80
C TYR A 177 6.11 17.03 3.28
N LEU A 178 6.37 16.97 4.58
CA LEU A 178 7.68 17.32 5.14
C LEU A 178 8.79 16.44 4.54
N VAL A 179 8.59 15.12 4.52
CA VAL A 179 9.55 14.16 3.96
C VAL A 179 9.77 14.35 2.46
N VAL A 180 8.72 14.66 1.70
CA VAL A 180 8.82 14.96 0.27
C VAL A 180 9.67 16.22 0.04
N ILE A 181 9.45 17.29 0.82
CA ILE A 181 10.22 18.53 0.71
C ILE A 181 11.70 18.24 1.01
N ILE A 182 12.00 17.55 2.11
CA ILE A 182 13.36 17.15 2.49
C ILE A 182 14.00 16.32 1.38
N GLY A 183 13.29 15.29 0.90
CA GLY A 183 13.77 14.39 -0.13
C GLY A 183 14.05 15.11 -1.44
N LEU A 184 13.19 16.05 -1.83
CA LEU A 184 13.35 16.85 -3.05
C LEU A 184 14.57 17.77 -2.96
N ILE A 185 14.73 18.49 -1.85
CA ILE A 185 15.90 19.36 -1.63
C ILE A 185 17.17 18.51 -1.65
N GLY A 186 17.19 17.39 -0.94
CA GLY A 186 18.35 16.52 -0.89
C GLY A 186 18.71 15.87 -2.23
N ALA A 187 17.71 15.46 -3.01
CA ALA A 187 17.92 14.88 -4.33
C ALA A 187 18.45 15.90 -5.34
N LEU A 188 17.97 17.15 -5.30
CA LEU A 188 18.37 18.20 -6.25
C LEU A 188 19.69 18.89 -5.89
N PHE A 189 19.92 19.16 -4.61
CA PHE A 189 21.04 19.97 -4.14
C PHE A 189 22.12 19.20 -3.38
N GLY A 190 21.91 17.90 -3.14
CA GLY A 190 22.86 17.09 -2.36
C GLY A 190 24.14 16.67 -3.06
N GLY A 191 24.26 16.92 -4.37
CA GLY A 191 25.47 16.56 -5.13
C GLY A 191 25.77 15.07 -5.21
N PHE A 192 24.80 14.19 -4.89
CA PHE A 192 24.99 12.74 -4.93
C PHE A 192 25.09 12.25 -6.37
N LYS A 193 26.12 11.46 -6.67
CA LYS A 193 26.31 10.84 -7.97
C LYS A 193 25.35 9.66 -8.13
N ILE A 194 24.77 9.51 -9.32
CA ILE A 194 24.00 8.33 -9.71
C ILE A 194 24.99 7.23 -10.12
N GLU A 195 24.91 6.08 -9.45
CA GLU A 195 25.83 4.94 -9.64
C GLU A 195 25.33 3.91 -10.67
N TYR A 196 24.14 4.13 -11.25
CA TYR A 196 23.52 3.24 -12.23
C TYR A 196 23.46 3.88 -13.63
N PRO A 197 23.64 3.11 -14.71
CA PRO A 197 23.51 3.64 -16.07
C PRO A 197 22.06 4.07 -16.34
N ALA A 198 21.90 5.12 -17.17
CA ALA A 198 20.57 5.62 -17.55
C ALA A 198 19.74 4.58 -18.33
N PHE A 199 20.41 3.73 -19.11
CA PHE A 199 19.80 2.64 -19.86
C PHE A 199 20.52 1.33 -19.60
N ASN A 200 19.75 0.27 -19.36
CA ASN A 200 20.23 -1.11 -19.35
C ASN A 200 19.54 -1.87 -20.48
N THR A 201 20.28 -2.13 -21.56
CA THR A 201 19.79 -2.81 -22.77
C THR A 201 20.15 -4.29 -22.81
N VAL A 202 20.88 -4.81 -21.82
CA VAL A 202 21.34 -6.21 -21.82
C VAL A 202 20.17 -7.14 -21.50
N GLU A 203 19.65 -7.79 -22.54
CA GLU A 203 18.60 -8.82 -22.51
C GLU A 203 17.32 -8.46 -21.74
N LEU A 204 17.08 -7.16 -21.47
CA LEU A 204 16.00 -6.69 -20.58
C LEU A 204 15.99 -7.42 -19.22
N LYS A 205 17.16 -7.83 -18.73
CA LYS A 205 17.33 -8.51 -17.44
C LYS A 205 17.88 -7.56 -16.39
N SER A 206 17.48 -7.80 -15.14
CA SER A 206 18.01 -7.10 -13.98
C SER A 206 19.51 -7.37 -13.83
N LEU A 207 20.29 -6.32 -13.63
CA LEU A 207 21.73 -6.40 -13.37
C LEU A 207 22.05 -7.15 -12.06
N VAL A 208 21.08 -7.24 -11.14
CA VAL A 208 21.30 -7.79 -9.79
C VAL A 208 20.97 -9.28 -9.70
N ASN A 209 19.92 -9.73 -10.39
CA ASN A 209 19.40 -11.09 -10.21
C ASN A 209 19.07 -11.82 -11.51
N ALA A 210 19.43 -11.24 -12.67
CA ALA A 210 19.20 -11.78 -14.00
C ALA A 210 17.74 -12.13 -14.34
N LYS A 211 16.76 -11.72 -13.52
CA LYS A 211 15.34 -11.88 -13.80
C LYS A 211 14.91 -10.88 -14.87
N LEU A 212 13.90 -11.24 -15.65
CA LEU A 212 13.31 -10.36 -16.64
C LEU A 212 12.77 -9.08 -15.98
N ILE A 213 13.10 -7.93 -16.55
CA ILE A 213 12.54 -6.62 -16.17
C ILE A 213 11.10 -6.54 -16.64
N PHE A 214 10.79 -7.03 -17.85
CA PHE A 214 9.45 -7.09 -18.38
C PHE A 214 8.86 -8.49 -18.15
N PRO A 215 7.68 -8.63 -17.53
CA PRO A 215 6.75 -7.59 -17.05
C PRO A 215 6.95 -7.20 -15.57
N ILE A 216 7.94 -7.78 -14.87
CA ILE A 216 8.10 -7.69 -13.40
C ILE A 216 8.23 -6.23 -12.89
N LEU A 217 8.78 -5.32 -13.69
CA LEU A 217 8.91 -3.90 -13.36
C LEU A 217 7.55 -3.26 -13.02
N PHE A 218 6.50 -3.62 -13.78
CA PHE A 218 5.18 -3.01 -13.64
C PHE A 218 4.43 -3.47 -12.39
N ILE A 219 4.80 -4.62 -11.83
CA ILE A 219 4.23 -5.14 -10.58
C ILE A 219 5.07 -4.81 -9.33
N THR A 220 6.39 -4.66 -9.49
CA THR A 220 7.30 -4.41 -8.36
C THR A 220 7.27 -2.95 -7.93
N VAL A 221 7.18 -2.04 -8.90
CA VAL A 221 6.97 -0.62 -8.67
C VAL A 221 5.47 -0.37 -8.78
N ALA A 222 4.75 -0.77 -7.74
CA ALA A 222 3.29 -0.73 -7.72
C ALA A 222 2.75 0.67 -7.45
N CYS A 223 2.55 1.02 -6.18
CA CYS A 223 1.73 2.17 -5.78
C CYS A 223 2.24 3.53 -6.30
N GLY A 224 3.56 3.68 -6.48
CA GLY A 224 4.16 4.88 -7.08
C GLY A 224 3.86 5.12 -8.56
N ALA A 225 3.29 4.15 -9.27
CA ALA A 225 2.93 4.27 -10.69
C ALA A 225 1.43 4.01 -10.94
N CYS A 226 0.87 3.01 -10.27
CA CYS A 226 -0.56 2.71 -10.28
C CYS A 226 -0.89 1.78 -9.10
N SER A 227 -2.06 1.95 -8.48
CA SER A 227 -2.45 1.14 -7.33
C SER A 227 -3.92 0.80 -7.37
N GLY A 228 -4.27 -0.48 -7.44
CA GLY A 228 -5.67 -0.92 -7.38
C GLY A 228 -6.30 -0.60 -6.03
N PHE A 229 -5.50 -0.62 -4.95
CA PHE A 229 -5.93 -0.20 -3.62
C PHE A 229 -6.46 1.23 -3.60
N HIS A 230 -5.85 2.16 -4.34
CA HIS A 230 -6.35 3.54 -4.41
C HIS A 230 -7.74 3.62 -5.02
N GLY A 231 -8.11 2.71 -5.91
CA GLY A 231 -9.47 2.66 -6.47
C GLY A 231 -10.50 2.24 -5.43
N ILE A 232 -10.11 1.33 -4.51
CA ILE A 232 -10.94 0.93 -3.36
C ILE A 232 -11.06 2.09 -2.36
N VAL A 233 -9.95 2.77 -2.03
CA VAL A 233 -9.95 3.92 -1.11
C VAL A 233 -10.72 5.10 -1.71
N SER A 234 -10.46 5.42 -2.98
CA SER A 234 -11.11 6.50 -3.73
C SER A 234 -12.62 6.31 -3.76
N SER A 235 -13.09 5.10 -4.07
CA SER A 235 -14.53 4.81 -4.12
C SER A 235 -15.16 4.51 -2.77
N GLY A 236 -14.38 4.04 -1.79
CA GLY A 236 -14.88 3.58 -0.50
C GLY A 236 -14.91 4.66 0.58
N THR A 237 -13.91 5.53 0.63
CA THR A 237 -13.74 6.52 1.70
C THR A 237 -13.62 7.94 1.15
N THR A 238 -12.75 8.18 0.17
CA THR A 238 -12.44 9.54 -0.31
C THR A 238 -13.66 10.19 -0.98
N SER A 239 -14.41 9.43 -1.79
CA SER A 239 -15.64 9.92 -2.45
C SER A 239 -16.69 10.48 -1.48
N LYS A 240 -16.72 9.96 -0.24
CA LYS A 240 -17.65 10.39 0.81
C LYS A 240 -17.20 11.64 1.56
N GLN A 241 -15.95 12.06 1.35
CA GLN A 241 -15.33 13.21 2.01
C GLN A 241 -15.13 14.40 1.07
N LEU A 242 -15.42 14.25 -0.22
CA LEU A 242 -15.36 15.35 -1.18
C LEU A 242 -16.42 16.41 -0.88
N ALA A 243 -16.02 17.68 -0.90
CA ALA A 243 -16.95 18.80 -0.79
C ALA A 243 -17.73 19.03 -2.09
N LYS A 244 -17.07 18.87 -3.24
CA LYS A 244 -17.67 18.99 -4.59
C LYS A 244 -16.97 18.07 -5.59
N GLU A 245 -17.66 17.70 -6.66
CA GLU A 245 -17.11 16.78 -7.70
C GLU A 245 -15.85 17.33 -8.38
N SER A 246 -15.73 18.66 -8.53
CA SER A 246 -14.53 19.27 -9.14
C SER A 246 -13.26 19.08 -8.32
N ASP A 247 -13.36 18.84 -7.01
CA ASP A 247 -12.21 18.55 -6.14
C ASP A 247 -11.62 17.16 -6.46
N ALA A 248 -12.38 16.28 -7.12
CA ALA A 248 -11.92 14.93 -7.47
C ALA A 248 -10.66 14.96 -8.35
N ARG A 249 -10.46 16.00 -9.18
CA ARG A 249 -9.25 16.11 -10.02
C ARG A 249 -8.00 16.33 -9.17
N ILE A 250 -8.03 17.32 -8.26
CA ILE A 250 -6.89 17.64 -7.41
C ILE A 250 -6.63 16.49 -6.43
N ILE A 251 -7.69 15.93 -5.85
CA ILE A 251 -7.57 14.87 -4.84
C ILE A 251 -7.21 13.52 -5.46
N GLY A 252 -7.86 13.09 -6.54
CA GLY A 252 -7.56 11.80 -7.18
C GLY A 252 -6.30 11.85 -8.04
N TYR A 253 -6.27 12.71 -9.06
CA TYR A 253 -5.13 12.78 -9.99
C TYR A 253 -3.91 13.43 -9.33
N GLY A 254 -4.10 14.55 -8.61
CA GLY A 254 -3.00 15.32 -8.04
C GLY A 254 -2.25 14.60 -6.93
N THR A 255 -2.94 13.86 -6.05
CA THR A 255 -2.26 13.08 -5.01
C THR A 255 -1.50 11.89 -5.58
N MET A 256 -2.02 11.26 -6.64
CA MET A 256 -1.29 10.19 -7.34
C MET A 256 0.01 10.70 -8.00
N LEU A 257 0.03 11.93 -8.52
CA LEU A 257 1.29 12.54 -8.97
C LEU A 257 2.26 12.79 -7.81
N MET A 258 1.74 13.22 -6.65
CA MET A 258 2.55 13.40 -5.44
C MET A 258 3.16 12.08 -4.97
N GLU A 259 2.41 10.98 -5.03
CA GLU A 259 2.93 9.64 -4.73
C GLU A 259 3.97 9.18 -5.75
N GLY A 260 3.76 9.49 -7.04
CA GLY A 260 4.80 9.30 -8.06
C GLY A 260 6.10 10.02 -7.70
N LEU A 261 6.01 11.27 -7.19
CA LEU A 261 7.18 11.99 -6.69
C LEU A 261 7.84 11.28 -5.50
N VAL A 262 7.06 10.81 -4.52
CA VAL A 262 7.58 10.01 -3.39
C VAL A 262 8.36 8.79 -3.90
N ALA A 263 7.83 8.08 -4.90
CA ALA A 263 8.49 6.91 -5.48
C ALA A 263 9.77 7.27 -6.25
N VAL A 264 9.81 8.41 -6.95
CA VAL A 264 11.04 8.92 -7.56
C VAL A 264 12.09 9.24 -6.50
N LEU A 265 11.71 9.90 -5.41
CA LEU A 265 12.63 10.24 -4.31
C LEU A 265 13.15 9.00 -3.59
N ALA A 266 12.29 8.00 -3.36
CA ALA A 266 12.71 6.70 -2.83
C ALA A 266 13.68 6.00 -3.79
N LEU A 267 13.42 6.02 -5.09
CA LEU A 267 14.37 5.48 -6.07
C LEU A 267 15.71 6.22 -6.06
N ALA A 268 15.69 7.55 -5.90
CA ALA A 268 16.92 8.36 -5.79
C ALA A 268 17.77 7.95 -4.58
N THR A 269 17.14 7.61 -3.44
CA THR A 269 17.88 7.11 -2.27
C THR A 269 18.66 5.82 -2.53
N LEU A 270 18.18 4.99 -3.46
CA LEU A 270 18.84 3.74 -3.88
C LEU A 270 19.90 4.00 -4.96
N MET A 271 19.60 4.86 -5.93
CA MET A 271 20.47 5.08 -7.10
C MET A 271 21.83 5.70 -6.79
N ARG A 272 21.99 6.30 -5.60
CA ARG A 272 23.28 6.81 -5.11
C ARG A 272 24.22 5.73 -4.56
N LEU A 273 23.71 4.52 -4.32
CA LEU A 273 24.50 3.43 -3.74
C LEU A 273 25.21 2.66 -4.86
N PRO A 274 26.51 2.38 -4.73
CA PRO A 274 27.21 1.58 -5.73
C PRO A 274 26.71 0.13 -5.72
N GLN A 275 26.84 -0.54 -6.87
CA GLN A 275 26.47 -1.95 -6.99
C GLN A 275 27.28 -2.80 -5.99
N GLY A 276 26.60 -3.67 -5.24
CA GLY A 276 27.24 -4.52 -4.23
C GLY A 276 27.46 -3.85 -2.87
N ALA A 277 27.06 -2.59 -2.68
CA ALA A 277 27.09 -1.93 -1.37
C ALA A 277 26.39 -2.78 -0.30
N GLU A 278 26.97 -2.85 0.91
CA GLU A 278 26.43 -3.66 2.00
C GLU A 278 25.01 -3.23 2.39
N THR A 279 24.71 -1.93 2.36
CA THR A 279 23.38 -1.37 2.59
C THR A 279 22.31 -1.95 1.65
N LEU A 280 22.66 -2.36 0.42
CA LEU A 280 21.72 -2.98 -0.52
C LEU A 280 21.30 -4.41 -0.10
N LYS A 281 22.03 -5.03 0.85
CA LYS A 281 21.66 -6.31 1.47
C LYS A 281 20.71 -6.12 2.66
N SER A 282 20.58 -4.89 3.16
CA SER A 282 19.66 -4.53 4.24
C SER A 282 18.22 -4.45 3.73
N ASP A 283 17.27 -4.34 4.66
CA ASP A 283 15.86 -4.24 4.31
C ASP A 283 15.54 -2.91 3.59
N PRO A 284 14.51 -2.88 2.71
CA PRO A 284 14.21 -1.70 1.89
C PRO A 284 13.95 -0.41 2.69
N ASN A 285 13.37 -0.55 3.89
CA ASN A 285 13.15 0.54 4.83
C ASN A 285 14.47 1.18 5.30
N ILE A 286 15.53 0.38 5.50
CA ILE A 286 16.86 0.85 5.90
C ILE A 286 17.53 1.59 4.75
N VAL A 287 17.45 1.06 3.52
CA VAL A 287 18.00 1.71 2.31
C VAL A 287 17.37 3.10 2.12
N TYR A 288 16.04 3.16 2.23
CA TYR A 288 15.29 4.40 2.14
C TYR A 288 15.69 5.39 3.26
N ALA A 289 15.72 4.90 4.51
CA ALA A 289 16.03 5.74 5.66
C ALA A 289 17.47 6.27 5.66
N ASP A 290 18.46 5.48 5.23
CA ASP A 290 19.85 5.94 5.07
C ASP A 290 19.95 7.05 4.03
N GLY A 291 19.25 6.93 2.89
CA GLY A 291 19.22 8.00 1.90
C GLY A 291 18.58 9.28 2.40
N LEU A 292 17.40 9.18 3.02
CA LEU A 292 16.70 10.34 3.58
C LEU A 292 17.49 10.98 4.72
N ALA A 293 18.17 10.19 5.56
CA ALA A 293 19.02 10.69 6.63
C ALA A 293 20.20 11.51 6.10
N ARG A 294 20.80 11.08 4.99
CA ARG A 294 21.88 11.82 4.31
C ARG A 294 21.40 13.12 3.69
N TYR A 295 20.18 13.14 3.15
CA TYR A 295 19.55 14.37 2.66
C TYR A 295 19.32 15.38 3.79
N LEU A 296 18.88 14.91 4.96
CA LEU A 296 18.78 15.74 6.17
C LEU A 296 20.14 16.24 6.68
N GLY A 297 21.21 15.47 6.48
CA GLY A 297 22.57 15.89 6.81
C GLY A 297 23.01 17.17 6.08
N LEU A 298 22.46 17.44 4.89
CA LEU A 298 22.78 18.66 4.11
C LEU A 298 22.34 19.95 4.81
N VAL A 299 21.32 19.86 5.66
CA VAL A 299 20.81 20.99 6.46
C VAL A 299 21.29 20.94 7.91
N GLY A 300 22.34 20.15 8.20
CA GLY A 300 23.00 20.09 9.50
C GLY A 300 22.39 19.16 10.53
N VAL A 301 21.39 18.32 10.17
CA VAL A 301 20.81 17.35 11.09
C VAL A 301 21.73 16.13 11.21
N SER A 302 22.10 15.77 12.43
CA SER A 302 22.97 14.60 12.65
C SER A 302 22.31 13.30 12.23
N PHE A 303 23.12 12.36 11.75
CA PHE A 303 22.62 11.07 11.27
C PHE A 303 21.85 10.28 12.34
N ASN A 304 22.28 10.37 13.61
CA ASN A 304 21.64 9.70 14.75
C ASN A 304 20.22 10.22 15.03
N VAL A 305 19.87 11.43 14.59
CA VAL A 305 18.52 11.99 14.67
C VAL A 305 17.76 11.75 13.36
N ALA A 306 18.43 11.96 12.23
CA ALA A 306 17.83 11.88 10.91
C ALA A 306 17.40 10.46 10.53
N PHE A 307 18.19 9.44 10.89
CA PHE A 307 17.90 8.05 10.55
C PHE A 307 16.67 7.48 11.28
N PRO A 308 16.52 7.63 12.62
CA PRO A 308 15.29 7.24 13.31
C PRO A 308 14.06 8.00 12.82
N PHE A 309 14.20 9.30 12.53
CA PHE A 309 13.14 10.09 11.93
C PHE A 309 12.69 9.51 10.58
N ALA A 310 13.64 9.17 9.71
CA ALA A 310 13.36 8.60 8.40
C ALA A 310 12.71 7.21 8.48
N LEU A 311 13.18 6.35 9.39
CA LEU A 311 12.55 5.05 9.66
C LEU A 311 11.13 5.21 10.19
N LEU A 312 10.89 6.16 11.10
CA LEU A 312 9.55 6.41 11.62
C LEU A 312 8.62 6.97 10.56
N ALA A 313 9.10 7.87 9.70
CA ALA A 313 8.30 8.38 8.59
C ALA A 313 7.86 7.22 7.66
N PHE A 314 8.81 6.33 7.32
CA PHE A 314 8.50 5.11 6.59
C PHE A 314 7.46 4.23 7.33
N SER A 315 7.68 3.94 8.61
CA SER A 315 6.74 3.14 9.42
C SER A 315 5.36 3.79 9.49
N THR A 316 5.28 5.12 9.57
CA THR A 316 4.01 5.86 9.65
C THR A 316 3.17 5.63 8.39
N PHE A 317 3.78 5.71 7.20
CA PHE A 317 3.10 5.44 5.92
C PHE A 317 2.61 3.99 5.83
N VAL A 318 3.47 3.06 6.27
CA VAL A 318 3.14 1.64 6.31
C VAL A 318 1.94 1.39 7.24
N TYR A 319 1.95 1.97 8.44
CA TYR A 319 0.85 1.82 9.37
C TYR A 319 -0.45 2.46 8.85
N ASP A 320 -0.37 3.59 8.15
CA ASP A 320 -1.56 4.28 7.61
C ASP A 320 -2.22 3.35 6.59
N THR A 321 -1.41 2.70 5.76
CA THR A 321 -1.86 1.67 4.81
C THR A 321 -2.47 0.48 5.55
N LEU A 322 -1.77 -0.05 6.56
CA LEU A 322 -2.20 -1.24 7.29
C LEU A 322 -3.58 -1.07 7.96
N ASP A 323 -3.84 0.07 8.61
CA ASP A 323 -5.13 0.39 9.23
C ASP A 323 -6.28 0.42 8.21
N VAL A 324 -6.04 1.12 7.10
CA VAL A 324 -7.05 1.28 6.04
C VAL A 324 -7.31 -0.07 5.39
N CYS A 325 -6.28 -0.89 5.15
CA CYS A 325 -6.42 -2.23 4.60
C CYS A 325 -7.20 -3.17 5.51
N ALA A 326 -6.86 -3.25 6.80
CA ALA A 326 -7.58 -4.09 7.76
C ALA A 326 -9.07 -3.72 7.82
N ARG A 327 -9.38 -2.42 7.82
CA ARG A 327 -10.76 -1.92 7.83
C ARG A 327 -11.50 -2.18 6.51
N LEU A 328 -10.88 -1.93 5.36
CA LEU A 328 -11.50 -2.17 4.05
C LEU A 328 -11.71 -3.67 3.82
N ALA A 329 -10.74 -4.51 4.19
CA ALA A 329 -10.86 -5.96 4.04
C ALA A 329 -12.03 -6.51 4.85
N ARG A 330 -12.23 -5.98 6.07
CA ARG A 330 -13.42 -6.26 6.86
C ARG A 330 -14.71 -5.82 6.17
N TYR A 331 -14.76 -4.61 5.58
CA TYR A 331 -15.96 -4.16 4.86
C TYR A 331 -16.28 -5.03 3.65
N ILE A 332 -15.26 -5.43 2.89
CA ILE A 332 -15.41 -6.32 1.73
C ILE A 332 -15.93 -7.69 2.18
N PHE A 333 -15.38 -8.24 3.28
CA PHE A 333 -15.87 -9.50 3.83
C PHE A 333 -17.33 -9.38 4.31
N GLN A 334 -17.68 -8.32 5.03
CA GLN A 334 -19.07 -8.06 5.43
C GLN A 334 -20.00 -7.93 4.23
N GLU A 335 -19.51 -7.38 3.12
CA GLU A 335 -20.27 -7.28 1.88
C GLU A 335 -20.51 -8.65 1.24
N LEU A 336 -19.49 -9.52 1.24
CA LEU A 336 -19.57 -10.89 0.73
C LEU A 336 -20.59 -11.74 1.49
N VAL A 337 -20.62 -11.65 2.82
CA VAL A 337 -21.51 -12.46 3.68
C VAL A 337 -22.85 -11.78 4.00
N GLY A 338 -23.07 -10.55 3.54
CA GLY A 338 -24.30 -9.81 3.78
C GLY A 338 -24.48 -9.28 5.21
N TRP A 339 -23.38 -9.01 5.93
CA TRP A 339 -23.37 -8.55 7.32
C TRP A 339 -23.07 -7.06 7.51
N GLN A 340 -23.30 -6.23 6.49
CA GLN A 340 -22.96 -4.80 6.50
C GLN A 340 -23.64 -4.03 7.64
N LYS A 341 -24.83 -4.46 8.09
CA LYS A 341 -25.61 -3.83 9.17
C LYS A 341 -25.44 -4.51 10.54
N SER A 342 -24.72 -5.63 10.61
CA SER A 342 -24.61 -6.43 11.83
C SER A 342 -23.51 -5.92 12.75
N LYS A 343 -23.85 -5.60 14.00
CA LYS A 343 -22.85 -5.22 15.03
C LYS A 343 -21.94 -6.38 15.39
N THR A 344 -22.46 -7.61 15.50
CA THR A 344 -21.65 -8.81 15.73
C THR A 344 -20.82 -9.16 14.49
N GLY A 345 -21.36 -8.88 13.30
CA GLY A 345 -20.66 -9.03 12.03
C GLY A 345 -19.38 -8.20 11.97
N ILE A 346 -19.32 -7.02 12.60
CA ILE A 346 -18.09 -6.21 12.67
C ILE A 346 -16.95 -7.01 13.31
N PHE A 347 -17.19 -7.61 14.49
CA PHE A 347 -16.16 -8.35 15.22
C PHE A 347 -15.76 -9.62 14.47
N PHE A 348 -16.72 -10.44 14.05
CA PHE A 348 -16.41 -11.70 13.38
C PHE A 348 -15.69 -11.49 12.04
N SER A 349 -16.14 -10.52 11.23
CA SER A 349 -15.48 -10.21 9.97
C SER A 349 -14.06 -9.67 10.18
N SER A 350 -13.80 -8.94 11.27
CA SER A 350 -12.44 -8.51 11.64
C SER A 350 -11.57 -9.72 11.98
N ILE A 351 -12.08 -10.65 12.80
CA ILE A 351 -11.35 -11.86 13.21
C ILE A 351 -10.99 -12.70 11.99
N VAL A 352 -11.97 -13.03 11.15
CA VAL A 352 -11.73 -13.88 9.96
C VAL A 352 -10.73 -13.23 9.00
N THR A 353 -10.85 -11.92 8.79
CA THR A 353 -9.96 -11.17 7.91
C THR A 353 -8.51 -11.15 8.42
N LEU A 354 -8.30 -11.08 9.73
CA LEU A 354 -6.97 -11.00 10.33
C LEU A 354 -6.38 -12.37 10.71
N LEU A 355 -7.21 -13.40 10.80
CA LEU A 355 -6.78 -14.77 11.10
C LEU A 355 -5.88 -15.31 9.98
N LEU A 356 -6.21 -15.08 8.71
CA LEU A 356 -5.38 -15.55 7.60
C LEU A 356 -3.99 -14.89 7.59
N PRO A 357 -3.85 -13.55 7.71
CA PRO A 357 -2.55 -12.92 7.93
C PRO A 357 -1.80 -13.46 9.14
N LEU A 358 -2.48 -13.67 10.27
CA LEU A 358 -1.87 -14.19 11.49
C LEU A 358 -1.27 -15.57 11.30
N LEU A 359 -2.06 -16.51 10.75
CA LEU A 359 -1.60 -17.87 10.47
C LEU A 359 -0.43 -17.84 9.48
N PHE A 360 -0.53 -17.02 8.44
CA PHE A 360 0.54 -16.87 7.46
C PHE A 360 1.86 -16.44 8.12
N LEU A 361 1.85 -15.38 8.93
CA LEU A 361 3.06 -14.85 9.57
C LEU A 361 3.63 -15.80 10.63
N ILE A 362 2.79 -16.50 11.39
CA ILE A 362 3.24 -17.48 12.37
C ILE A 362 3.95 -18.67 11.69
N PHE A 363 3.37 -19.20 10.60
CA PHE A 363 3.91 -20.38 9.92
C PHE A 363 5.03 -20.09 8.93
N THR A 364 5.17 -18.85 8.47
CA THR A 364 6.27 -18.48 7.58
C THR A 364 7.59 -18.49 8.35
N LYS A 365 8.61 -19.14 7.77
CA LYS A 365 9.97 -19.21 8.32
C LYS A 365 10.89 -18.12 7.77
N GLU A 366 10.64 -17.71 6.53
CA GLU A 366 11.29 -16.56 5.90
C GLU A 366 10.60 -15.25 6.32
N LYS A 367 11.15 -14.10 5.92
CA LYS A 367 10.49 -12.80 6.10
C LYS A 367 9.16 -12.82 5.34
N GLY A 368 8.04 -12.77 6.06
CA GLY A 368 6.70 -12.91 5.50
C GLY A 368 6.43 -11.91 4.36
N TYR A 369 6.96 -10.69 4.46
CA TYR A 369 6.80 -9.68 3.43
C TYR A 369 7.50 -10.07 2.12
N LEU A 370 8.62 -10.81 2.13
CA LEU A 370 9.32 -11.18 0.88
C LEU A 370 8.48 -12.13 0.02
N VAL A 371 7.79 -13.06 0.67
CA VAL A 371 6.85 -13.98 0.00
C VAL A 371 5.61 -13.22 -0.46
N ALA A 372 5.03 -12.39 0.43
CA ALA A 372 3.80 -11.67 0.14
C ALA A 372 3.99 -10.57 -0.92
N TRP A 373 5.17 -9.92 -1.03
CA TRP A 373 5.37 -8.74 -1.88
C TRP A 373 5.16 -9.00 -3.36
N SER A 374 5.63 -10.15 -3.87
CA SER A 374 5.49 -10.48 -5.29
C SER A 374 4.01 -10.68 -5.67
N ILE A 375 3.27 -11.41 -4.83
CA ILE A 375 1.83 -11.65 -5.02
C ILE A 375 1.04 -10.36 -4.77
N PHE A 376 1.40 -9.59 -3.75
CA PHE A 376 0.83 -8.27 -3.45
C PHE A 376 0.97 -7.34 -4.65
N GLY A 377 2.19 -7.13 -5.16
CA GLY A 377 2.43 -6.24 -6.30
C GLY A 377 1.61 -6.65 -7.52
N THR A 378 1.54 -7.96 -7.80
CA THR A 378 0.74 -8.48 -8.92
C THR A 378 -0.74 -8.31 -8.70
N SER A 379 -1.26 -8.69 -7.53
CA SER A 379 -2.68 -8.59 -7.19
C SER A 379 -3.16 -7.14 -7.13
N ASN A 380 -2.34 -6.21 -6.63
CA ASN A 380 -2.66 -4.79 -6.57
C ASN A 380 -2.75 -4.16 -7.96
N GLN A 381 -1.84 -4.50 -8.87
CA GLN A 381 -1.89 -3.99 -10.24
C GLN A 381 -2.98 -4.66 -11.08
N LEU A 382 -3.23 -5.95 -10.84
CA LEU A 382 -4.34 -6.65 -11.45
C LEU A 382 -5.67 -6.07 -10.94
N LEU A 383 -5.78 -5.72 -9.66
CA LEU A 383 -6.91 -4.97 -9.11
C LEU A 383 -7.12 -3.65 -9.85
N ALA A 384 -6.06 -2.88 -10.09
CA ALA A 384 -6.16 -1.63 -10.83
C ALA A 384 -6.74 -1.84 -12.24
N SER A 385 -6.28 -2.89 -12.93
CA SER A 385 -6.80 -3.24 -14.24
C SER A 385 -8.28 -3.64 -14.20
N LEU A 386 -8.72 -4.39 -13.18
CA LEU A 386 -10.11 -4.81 -13.00
C LEU A 386 -11.03 -3.64 -12.63
N ILE A 387 -10.52 -2.67 -11.88
CA ILE A 387 -11.24 -1.42 -11.59
C ILE A 387 -11.39 -0.58 -12.87
N LEU A 388 -10.32 -0.42 -13.65
CA LEU A 388 -10.40 0.26 -14.96
C LEU A 388 -11.32 -0.47 -15.93
N LEU A 389 -11.41 -1.80 -15.87
CA LEU A 389 -12.38 -2.59 -16.63
C LEU A 389 -13.81 -2.22 -16.23
N ALA A 390 -14.13 -2.21 -14.93
CA ALA A 390 -15.44 -1.80 -14.44
C ALA A 390 -15.79 -0.35 -14.85
N ILE A 391 -14.83 0.56 -14.74
CA ILE A 391 -14.97 1.95 -15.17
C ILE A 391 -15.19 2.03 -16.68
N SER A 392 -14.46 1.25 -17.47
CA SER A 392 -14.61 1.20 -18.93
C SER A 392 -16.02 0.73 -19.32
N VAL A 393 -16.54 -0.31 -18.66
CA VAL A 393 -17.91 -0.79 -18.87
C VAL A 393 -18.93 0.31 -18.55
N TRP A 394 -18.78 0.99 -17.41
CA TRP A 394 -19.64 2.10 -17.01
C TRP A 394 -19.60 3.27 -18.03
N LEU A 395 -18.41 3.67 -18.47
CA LEU A 395 -18.23 4.74 -19.46
C LEU A 395 -18.90 4.39 -20.80
N ILE A 396 -18.71 3.16 -21.29
CA ILE A 396 -19.35 2.68 -22.53
C ILE A 396 -20.87 2.71 -22.39
N LYS A 397 -21.41 2.16 -21.29
CA LYS A 397 -22.86 2.11 -21.03
C LYS A 397 -23.50 3.48 -20.87
N THR A 398 -22.73 4.49 -20.47
CA THR A 398 -23.19 5.88 -20.34
C THR A 398 -22.90 6.73 -21.58
N GLY A 399 -22.43 6.13 -22.68
CA GLY A 399 -22.14 6.81 -23.94
C GLY A 399 -20.94 7.77 -23.86
N LYS A 400 -20.05 7.59 -22.89
CA LYS A 400 -18.84 8.41 -22.71
C LYS A 400 -17.64 7.74 -23.40
N LYS A 401 -16.67 8.56 -23.82
CA LYS A 401 -15.42 8.06 -24.39
C LYS A 401 -14.67 7.27 -23.32
N ALA A 402 -14.45 5.97 -23.55
CA ALA A 402 -13.80 5.07 -22.59
C ALA A 402 -12.32 4.81 -22.88
N MET A 403 -11.79 5.26 -24.03
CA MET A 403 -10.44 4.91 -24.49
C MET A 403 -9.33 5.29 -23.51
N TYR A 404 -9.48 6.39 -22.78
CA TYR A 404 -8.48 6.80 -21.79
C TYR A 404 -8.44 5.84 -20.58
N ALA A 405 -9.49 5.06 -20.31
CA ALA A 405 -9.51 4.02 -19.29
C ALA A 405 -9.15 2.65 -19.86
N ILE A 406 -9.62 2.34 -21.08
CA ILE A 406 -9.37 1.07 -21.77
C ILE A 406 -7.88 0.87 -22.07
N LEU A 407 -7.18 1.89 -22.56
CA LEU A 407 -5.76 1.73 -22.93
C LEU A 407 -4.88 1.38 -21.71
N PRO A 408 -4.95 2.14 -20.59
CA PRO A 408 -4.29 1.73 -19.33
C PRO A 408 -4.75 0.37 -18.81
N MET A 409 -6.05 0.06 -18.91
CA MET A 409 -6.61 -1.24 -18.49
C MET A 409 -5.95 -2.39 -19.23
N VAL A 410 -5.93 -2.38 -20.58
CA VAL A 410 -5.36 -3.46 -21.39
C VAL A 410 -3.88 -3.61 -21.06
N PHE A 411 -3.13 -2.50 -21.01
CA PHE A 411 -1.71 -2.54 -20.70
C PHE A 411 -1.43 -3.20 -19.34
N MET A 412 -2.13 -2.75 -18.29
CA MET A 412 -1.96 -3.29 -16.94
C MET A 412 -2.41 -4.75 -16.86
N LEU A 413 -3.51 -5.10 -17.50
CA LEU A 413 -4.01 -6.48 -17.53
C LEU A 413 -3.00 -7.43 -18.20
N VAL A 414 -2.44 -7.04 -19.35
CA VAL A 414 -1.44 -7.86 -20.05
C VAL A 414 -0.17 -8.04 -19.22
N MET A 415 0.39 -6.95 -18.68
CA MET A 415 1.62 -7.01 -17.89
C MET A 415 1.43 -7.83 -16.60
N THR A 416 0.29 -7.68 -15.93
CA THR A 416 0.00 -8.39 -14.69
C THR A 416 -0.27 -9.87 -14.91
N LEU A 417 -1.06 -10.24 -15.94
CA LEU A 417 -1.31 -11.64 -16.29
C LEU A 417 -0.01 -12.33 -16.71
N TRP A 418 0.84 -11.68 -17.51
CA TRP A 418 2.15 -12.22 -17.88
C TRP A 418 3.03 -12.43 -16.64
N SER A 419 3.08 -11.44 -15.74
CA SER A 419 3.84 -11.56 -14.49
C SER A 419 3.34 -12.71 -13.61
N LEU A 420 2.02 -12.89 -13.54
CA LEU A 420 1.38 -13.94 -12.77
C LEU A 420 1.73 -15.33 -13.32
N VAL A 421 1.75 -15.50 -14.65
CA VAL A 421 2.23 -16.72 -15.30
C VAL A 421 3.68 -17.02 -14.91
N LEU A 422 4.57 -16.03 -14.95
CA LEU A 422 5.98 -16.21 -14.56
C LEU A 422 6.15 -16.64 -13.09
N GLN A 423 5.25 -16.21 -12.21
CA GLN A 423 5.25 -16.61 -10.79
C GLN A 423 4.64 -18.00 -10.56
N ILE A 424 3.70 -18.43 -11.41
CA ILE A 424 3.08 -19.76 -11.34
C ILE A 424 4.01 -20.85 -11.90
N LEU A 425 4.83 -20.55 -12.90
CA LEU A 425 5.67 -21.54 -13.59
C LEU A 425 6.61 -22.34 -12.67
N PRO A 426 7.34 -21.76 -11.70
CA PRO A 426 8.18 -22.52 -10.78
C PRO A 426 7.39 -23.58 -10.00
N PHE A 427 6.17 -23.24 -9.57
CA PHE A 427 5.28 -24.17 -8.88
C PHE A 427 4.85 -25.32 -9.79
N LEU A 428 4.40 -25.03 -11.02
CA LEU A 428 4.02 -26.07 -11.97
C LEU A 428 5.19 -27.01 -12.31
N LYS A 429 6.40 -26.46 -12.48
CA LYS A 429 7.61 -27.27 -12.70
C LYS A 429 7.88 -28.19 -11.52
N SER A 430 7.77 -27.70 -10.28
CA SER A 430 8.00 -28.51 -9.09
C SER A 430 7.03 -29.69 -8.96
N LEU A 431 5.77 -29.53 -9.40
CA LEU A 431 4.79 -30.62 -9.47
C LEU A 431 5.18 -31.69 -10.50
N THR A 432 5.73 -31.28 -11.65
CA THR A 432 6.14 -32.21 -12.71
C THR A 432 7.45 -32.93 -12.42
N THR A 433 8.37 -32.32 -11.66
CA THR A 433 9.69 -32.91 -11.38
C THR A 433 9.75 -33.72 -10.10
N GLY A 434 8.68 -33.78 -9.30
CA GLY A 434 8.63 -34.52 -8.03
C GLY A 434 9.56 -33.97 -6.94
N VAL A 435 10.08 -32.75 -7.11
CA VAL A 435 10.97 -32.09 -6.15
C VAL A 435 10.13 -31.47 -5.04
N ALA A 436 10.58 -31.60 -3.79
CA ALA A 436 9.91 -30.99 -2.64
C ALA A 436 9.71 -29.48 -2.88
N VAL A 437 8.44 -29.06 -2.93
CA VAL A 437 8.06 -27.68 -3.19
C VAL A 437 8.37 -26.85 -1.96
N LYS A 438 9.18 -25.81 -2.11
CA LYS A 438 9.39 -24.86 -1.02
C LYS A 438 8.05 -24.17 -0.67
N PRO A 439 7.74 -23.94 0.62
CA PRO A 439 6.44 -23.39 1.03
C PRO A 439 6.06 -22.06 0.36
N ASP A 440 7.03 -21.18 0.14
CA ASP A 440 6.90 -19.90 -0.57
C ASP A 440 6.44 -20.09 -2.02
N THR A 441 7.02 -21.06 -2.71
CA THR A 441 6.69 -21.41 -4.10
C THR A 441 5.31 -22.03 -4.19
N LEU A 442 4.95 -22.88 -3.22
CA LEU A 442 3.61 -23.48 -3.13
C LEU A 442 2.53 -22.41 -2.96
N ILE A 443 2.70 -21.52 -1.98
CA ILE A 443 1.78 -20.42 -1.69
C ILE A 443 1.65 -19.51 -2.92
N SER A 444 2.79 -19.06 -3.47
CA SER A 444 2.79 -18.16 -4.63
C SER A 444 2.13 -18.78 -5.86
N GLY A 445 2.36 -20.08 -6.08
CA GLY A 445 1.75 -20.83 -7.18
C GLY A 445 0.23 -20.97 -7.04
N ILE A 446 -0.25 -21.48 -5.90
CA ILE A 446 -1.69 -21.68 -5.66
C ILE A 446 -2.44 -20.34 -5.74
N CYS A 447 -1.94 -19.33 -5.03
CA CYS A 447 -2.59 -18.04 -4.98
C CYS A 447 -2.50 -17.32 -6.33
N GLY A 448 -1.39 -17.49 -7.04
CA GLY A 448 -1.25 -17.02 -8.41
C GLY A 448 -2.31 -17.61 -9.33
N ILE A 449 -2.55 -18.93 -9.26
CA ILE A 449 -3.59 -19.62 -10.04
C ILE A 449 -4.98 -19.08 -9.69
N ILE A 450 -5.30 -18.91 -8.41
CA ILE A 450 -6.60 -18.37 -7.97
C ILE A 450 -6.82 -16.97 -8.54
N LEU A 451 -5.84 -16.07 -8.39
CA LEU A 451 -5.93 -14.69 -8.91
C LEU A 451 -6.05 -14.68 -10.43
N PHE A 452 -5.33 -15.57 -11.12
CA PHE A 452 -5.37 -15.69 -12.58
C PHE A 452 -6.78 -16.09 -13.01
N ILE A 453 -7.33 -17.18 -12.46
CA ILE A 453 -8.67 -17.66 -12.79
C ILE A 453 -9.72 -16.59 -12.50
N LEU A 454 -9.70 -15.98 -11.31
CA LEU A 454 -10.65 -14.92 -10.95
C LEU A 454 -10.60 -13.74 -11.93
N SER A 455 -9.41 -13.32 -12.34
CA SER A 455 -9.27 -12.21 -13.29
C SER A 455 -9.81 -12.54 -14.69
N ILE A 456 -9.54 -13.74 -15.22
CA ILE A 456 -10.08 -14.18 -16.51
C ILE A 456 -11.61 -14.27 -16.46
N LEU A 457 -12.17 -14.82 -15.37
CA LEU A 457 -13.63 -14.88 -15.18
C LEU A 457 -14.26 -13.48 -15.12
N LEU A 458 -13.63 -12.53 -14.44
CA LEU A 458 -14.10 -11.15 -14.38
C LEU A 458 -14.05 -10.45 -15.73
N VAL A 459 -12.98 -10.65 -16.51
CA VAL A 459 -12.88 -10.13 -17.89
C VAL A 459 -14.00 -10.69 -18.76
N PHE A 460 -14.24 -12.00 -18.68
CA PHE A 460 -15.30 -12.65 -19.43
C PHE A 460 -16.70 -12.13 -19.05
N GLU A 461 -16.97 -11.98 -17.75
CA GLU A 461 -18.23 -11.42 -17.27
C GLU A 461 -18.41 -9.94 -17.64
N ALA A 462 -17.32 -9.15 -17.72
CA ALA A 462 -17.38 -7.77 -18.20
C ALA A 462 -17.78 -7.69 -19.68
N VAL A 463 -17.20 -8.54 -20.52
CA VAL A 463 -17.55 -8.61 -21.95
C VAL A 463 -19.01 -9.01 -22.12
N LYS A 464 -19.51 -10.01 -21.37
CA LYS A 464 -20.94 -10.33 -21.35
C LYS A 464 -21.80 -9.15 -20.88
N GLY A 465 -21.36 -8.46 -19.83
CA GLY A 465 -22.05 -7.31 -19.27
C GLY A 465 -22.23 -6.18 -20.29
N LEU A 466 -21.27 -5.99 -21.20
CA LEU A 466 -21.38 -5.04 -22.31
C LEU A 466 -22.39 -5.47 -23.39
N ALA A 467 -22.53 -6.77 -23.64
CA ALA A 467 -23.48 -7.30 -24.63
C ALA A 467 -24.95 -7.13 -24.19
N VAL A 468 -25.22 -7.06 -22.89
CA VAL A 468 -26.56 -6.82 -22.35
C VAL A 468 -26.89 -5.33 -22.40
N LYS A 469 -27.70 -4.91 -23.38
CA LYS A 469 -28.26 -3.54 -23.45
C LYS A 469 -29.05 -3.24 -22.17
N ARG A 470 -28.88 -2.04 -21.61
CA ARG A 470 -29.79 -1.53 -20.57
C ARG A 470 -31.22 -1.55 -21.14
N LYS A 471 -32.13 -2.26 -20.48
CA LYS A 471 -33.54 -1.85 -20.50
C LYS A 471 -33.55 -0.49 -19.79
N VAL A 472 -33.65 0.58 -20.57
CA VAL A 472 -33.72 1.96 -20.07
C VAL A 472 -34.94 2.11 -19.18
#